data_AF-A0A1Y5F0V5-F1
#
_entry.id   AF-A0A1Y5F0V5-F1
#
_cell.length_a   1.000
_cell.length_b   1.000
_cell.length_c   1.000
_cell.angle_alpha   90.00
_cell.angle_beta   90.00
_cell.angle_gamma   90.00
#
_symmetry.space_group_name_H-M   'P 1'
#
loop_
_entity.id
_entity.type
_entity.pdbx_description
1 polymer ?
#
loop_
_entity_poly.entity_id
_entity_poly.type
_entity_poly.pdbx_seq_one_letter_code
_entity_poly.pdbx_strand_id
1 'polypeptide(L)'
;MNLKQFYSVKDQQVSINREQASLFAKSIAGDFNPLHDIDAKRFCVPGDLLFAVALTELGVSQSMRFDFESMVTEQSMVTLPEQLTAEFSLRDQNDKSMMTIHSSGEASDNATFISSLIEKYVQFSGRTFPEILIDLMKKNNVMINPARPLIIYKDMAIEIDQFTGSLSALEFSGASMMVDGKKGSVKLEF
;
A
#
# COMPACT_ATOMS: atom_id res chain seq x y z
N MET A 1 -7.65 4.23 -13.89
CA MET A 1 -6.18 4.44 -13.99
C MET A 1 -5.46 3.31 -14.74
N ASN A 2 -4.46 3.60 -15.60
CA ASN A 2 -3.58 2.57 -16.19
C ASN A 2 -2.29 2.41 -15.36
N LEU A 3 -2.17 1.30 -14.64
CA LEU A 3 -1.05 1.02 -13.74
C LEU A 3 0.18 0.45 -14.43
N LYS A 4 0.04 -0.10 -15.65
CA LYS A 4 1.11 -0.84 -16.34
C LYS A 4 2.34 0.00 -16.70
N GLN A 5 2.26 1.33 -16.56
CA GLN A 5 3.41 2.22 -16.72
C GLN A 5 4.31 2.30 -15.48
N PHE A 6 3.82 1.90 -14.30
CA PHE A 6 4.51 2.06 -13.02
C PHE A 6 5.25 0.79 -12.54
N TYR A 7 5.21 -0.29 -13.31
CA TYR A 7 5.93 -1.52 -13.00
C TYR A 7 6.11 -2.32 -14.30
N SER A 8 7.00 -3.31 -14.26
CA SER A 8 7.18 -4.28 -15.34
C SER A 8 6.94 -5.68 -14.81
N VAL A 9 6.31 -6.53 -15.62
CA VAL A 9 6.14 -7.96 -15.31
C VAL A 9 6.87 -8.78 -16.37
N LYS A 10 7.70 -9.71 -15.93
CA LYS A 10 8.33 -10.71 -16.79
C LYS A 10 8.48 -12.02 -16.01
N ASP A 11 8.07 -13.14 -16.59
CA ASP A 11 8.22 -14.47 -15.97
C ASP A 11 7.65 -14.52 -14.53
N GLN A 12 6.46 -13.94 -14.31
CA GLN A 12 5.79 -13.77 -13.00
C GLN A 12 6.55 -12.92 -11.97
N GLN A 13 7.61 -12.24 -12.39
CA GLN A 13 8.36 -11.31 -11.56
C GLN A 13 7.98 -9.87 -11.89
N VAL A 14 7.58 -9.14 -10.86
CA VAL A 14 7.36 -7.71 -10.85
C VAL A 14 8.68 -7.02 -10.53
N SER A 15 9.03 -6.03 -11.34
CA SER A 15 10.13 -5.09 -11.07
C SER A 15 9.63 -3.66 -11.22
N ILE A 16 10.14 -2.78 -10.36
CA ILE A 16 9.75 -1.36 -10.32
C ILE A 16 11.02 -0.53 -10.25
N ASN A 17 11.30 0.26 -11.27
CA ASN A 17 12.46 1.16 -11.24
C ASN A 17 12.16 2.46 -10.47
N ARG A 18 13.19 3.27 -10.25
CA ARG A 18 13.08 4.51 -9.45
C ARG A 18 12.15 5.53 -10.09
N GLU A 19 12.22 5.69 -11.41
CA GLU A 19 11.41 6.62 -12.18
C GLU A 19 9.93 6.26 -12.08
N GLN A 20 9.60 4.99 -12.23
CA GLN A 20 8.24 4.46 -12.15
C GLN A 20 7.65 4.67 -10.76
N ALA A 21 8.37 4.26 -9.71
CA ALA A 21 7.93 4.42 -8.33
C ALA A 21 7.80 5.90 -7.92
N SER A 22 8.77 6.74 -8.29
CA SER A 22 8.72 8.19 -7.99
C SER A 22 7.57 8.88 -8.72
N LEU A 23 7.34 8.53 -9.99
CA LEU A 23 6.22 9.05 -10.78
C LEU A 23 4.87 8.67 -10.16
N PHE A 24 4.71 7.41 -9.74
CA PHE A 24 3.51 6.94 -9.04
C PHE A 24 3.29 7.70 -7.73
N ALA A 25 4.33 7.77 -6.88
CA ALA A 25 4.26 8.46 -5.60
C ALA A 25 3.76 9.90 -5.76
N LYS A 26 4.40 10.66 -6.67
CA LYS A 26 4.14 12.10 -6.82
C LYS A 26 2.86 12.40 -7.61
N SER A 27 2.57 11.64 -8.65
CA SER A 27 1.50 11.97 -9.61
C SER A 27 0.18 11.27 -9.32
N ILE A 28 0.22 10.14 -8.63
CA ILE A 28 -0.97 9.33 -8.33
C ILE A 28 -1.28 9.39 -6.83
N ALA A 29 -0.31 9.05 -5.97
CA ALA A 29 -0.51 9.05 -4.52
C ALA A 29 -0.49 10.45 -3.92
N GLY A 30 0.22 11.40 -4.55
CA GLY A 30 0.51 12.70 -3.94
C GLY A 30 1.44 12.58 -2.74
N ASP A 31 2.24 11.51 -2.67
CA ASP A 31 3.27 11.29 -1.66
C ASP A 31 4.60 11.92 -2.11
N PHE A 32 5.00 12.96 -1.39
CA PHE A 32 6.24 13.71 -1.62
C PHE A 32 7.32 13.40 -0.58
N ASN A 33 7.22 12.26 0.12
CA ASN A 33 8.26 11.82 1.02
C ASN A 33 9.59 11.62 0.25
N PRO A 34 10.70 12.26 0.67
CA PRO A 34 11.96 12.22 -0.06
C PRO A 34 12.55 10.81 -0.28
N LEU A 35 12.10 9.80 0.47
CA LEU A 35 12.50 8.41 0.23
C LEU A 35 12.02 7.85 -1.12
N HIS A 36 11.07 8.53 -1.78
CA HIS A 36 10.60 8.25 -3.15
C HIS A 36 11.28 9.12 -4.21
N ASP A 37 12.28 9.93 -3.85
CA ASP A 37 13.05 10.70 -4.84
C ASP A 37 14.04 9.79 -5.59
N ILE A 38 14.15 9.97 -6.91
CA ILE A 38 14.98 9.12 -7.78
C ILE A 38 16.44 9.09 -7.31
N ASP A 39 16.96 10.19 -6.75
CA ASP A 39 18.31 10.35 -6.24
C ASP A 39 18.46 10.05 -4.73
N ALA A 40 17.40 9.57 -4.07
CA ALA A 40 17.45 9.21 -2.66
C ALA A 40 18.51 8.14 -2.39
N LYS A 41 19.34 8.39 -1.35
CA LYS A 41 20.35 7.40 -0.89
C LYS A 41 19.72 6.10 -0.41
N ARG A 42 18.51 6.19 0.14
CA ARG A 42 17.69 5.05 0.57
C ARG A 42 16.35 5.16 -0.13
N PHE A 43 16.35 4.75 -1.40
CA PHE A 43 15.13 4.70 -2.20
C PHE A 43 14.21 3.59 -1.69
N CYS A 44 12.92 3.87 -1.67
CA CYS A 44 11.89 2.86 -1.41
C CYS A 44 10.78 3.01 -2.44
N VAL A 45 10.30 1.88 -2.93
CA VAL A 45 9.05 1.84 -3.69
C VAL A 45 7.88 2.09 -2.73
N PRO A 46 6.87 2.89 -3.12
CA PRO A 46 5.67 3.10 -2.30
C PRO A 46 4.94 1.78 -2.02
N GLY A 47 4.54 1.57 -0.77
CA GLY A 47 3.74 0.40 -0.38
C GLY A 47 2.42 0.33 -1.17
N ASP A 48 1.79 1.49 -1.38
CA ASP A 48 0.55 1.59 -2.17
C ASP A 48 0.71 1.16 -3.62
N LEU A 49 1.92 1.28 -4.19
CA LEU A 49 2.21 0.75 -5.53
C LEU A 49 2.27 -0.77 -5.50
N LEU A 50 2.91 -1.38 -4.49
CA LEU A 50 2.91 -2.83 -4.37
C LEU A 50 1.48 -3.38 -4.15
N PHE A 51 0.67 -2.70 -3.33
CA PHE A 51 -0.74 -3.00 -3.16
C PHE A 51 -1.52 -2.90 -4.48
N ALA A 52 -1.32 -1.82 -5.23
CA ALA A 52 -1.96 -1.61 -6.53
C ALA A 52 -1.58 -2.72 -7.54
N VAL A 53 -0.31 -3.12 -7.57
CA VAL A 53 0.17 -4.23 -8.42
C VAL A 53 -0.47 -5.55 -7.99
N ALA A 54 -0.52 -5.84 -6.69
CA ALA A 54 -1.13 -7.06 -6.17
C ALA A 54 -2.58 -7.19 -6.63
N LEU A 55 -3.40 -6.14 -6.46
CA LEU A 55 -4.79 -6.17 -6.91
C LEU A 55 -4.94 -6.25 -8.43
N THR A 56 -4.05 -5.60 -9.18
CA THR A 56 -4.11 -5.60 -10.65
C THR A 56 -3.77 -6.96 -11.24
N GLU A 57 -2.79 -7.65 -10.67
CA GLU A 57 -2.31 -8.94 -11.20
C GLU A 57 -3.06 -10.14 -10.60
N LEU A 58 -3.55 -10.03 -9.36
CA LEU A 58 -4.13 -11.15 -8.62
C LEU A 58 -5.65 -11.02 -8.39
N GLY A 59 -6.25 -9.87 -8.71
CA GLY A 59 -7.66 -9.60 -8.46
C GLY A 59 -7.95 -9.22 -7.00
N VAL A 60 -9.23 -9.22 -6.65
CA VAL A 60 -9.72 -8.89 -5.31
C VAL A 60 -10.60 -10.01 -4.76
N SER A 61 -10.69 -10.11 -3.44
CA SER A 61 -11.62 -10.98 -2.73
C SER A 61 -12.46 -10.18 -1.73
N GLN A 62 -13.57 -10.75 -1.29
CA GLN A 62 -14.57 -10.08 -0.45
C GLN A 62 -13.96 -9.53 0.82
N SER A 63 -13.18 -10.35 1.52
CA SER A 63 -12.38 -9.93 2.67
C SER A 63 -10.92 -10.12 2.30
N MET A 64 -10.13 -9.04 2.41
CA MET A 64 -8.68 -9.12 2.25
C MET A 64 -7.95 -8.34 3.33
N ARG A 65 -6.80 -8.87 3.76
CA ARG A 65 -5.84 -8.17 4.60
C ARG A 65 -4.46 -8.24 3.97
N PHE A 66 -3.73 -7.14 4.02
CA PHE A 66 -2.39 -6.99 3.47
C PHE A 66 -1.45 -6.61 4.61
N ASP A 67 -0.45 -7.45 4.88
CA ASP A 67 0.61 -7.19 5.84
C ASP A 67 1.89 -6.79 5.09
N PHE A 68 2.41 -5.59 5.34
CA PHE A 68 3.61 -5.05 4.69
C PHE A 68 4.84 -5.39 5.53
N GLU A 69 5.61 -6.38 5.08
CA GLU A 69 6.64 -7.02 5.91
C GLU A 69 8.06 -6.50 5.62
N SER A 70 8.29 -6.02 4.40
CA SER A 70 9.60 -5.52 3.97
C SER A 70 9.51 -4.32 3.05
N MET A 71 10.55 -3.48 3.10
CA MET A 71 10.75 -2.43 2.11
C MET A 71 11.06 -3.05 0.74
N VAL A 72 10.38 -2.54 -0.29
CA VAL A 72 10.67 -2.84 -1.70
C VAL A 72 11.57 -1.74 -2.26
N THR A 73 12.54 -2.12 -3.07
CA THR A 73 13.50 -1.20 -3.71
C THR A 73 13.52 -1.41 -5.22
N GLU A 74 14.28 -0.59 -5.93
CA GLU A 74 14.50 -0.74 -7.37
C GLU A 74 15.23 -2.04 -7.75
N GLN A 75 15.84 -2.71 -6.77
CA GLN A 75 16.56 -3.98 -6.94
C GLN A 75 15.69 -5.19 -6.62
N SER A 76 14.48 -4.98 -6.09
CA SER A 76 13.57 -6.05 -5.72
C SER A 76 12.93 -6.66 -6.97
N MET A 77 13.01 -7.98 -7.09
CA MET A 77 12.25 -8.77 -8.07
C MET A 77 11.17 -9.53 -7.31
N VAL A 78 9.95 -9.01 -7.33
CA VAL A 78 8.84 -9.55 -6.52
C VAL A 78 8.09 -10.61 -7.31
N THR A 79 8.06 -11.82 -6.80
CA THR A 79 7.42 -12.97 -7.45
C THR A 79 5.93 -13.00 -7.11
N LEU A 80 5.10 -13.07 -8.15
CA LEU A 80 3.67 -13.33 -8.03
C LEU A 80 3.44 -14.82 -7.79
N PRO A 81 2.53 -15.20 -6.88
CA PRO A 81 2.23 -16.60 -6.61
C PRO A 81 1.48 -17.25 -7.79
N GLU A 82 1.80 -18.51 -8.08
CA GLU A 82 1.08 -19.29 -9.11
C GLU A 82 -0.34 -19.69 -8.68
N GLN A 83 -0.57 -19.78 -7.37
CA GLN A 83 -1.84 -20.18 -6.78
C GLN A 83 -2.20 -19.25 -5.63
N LEU A 84 -3.46 -18.82 -5.62
CA LEU A 84 -4.03 -17.99 -4.57
C LEU A 84 -4.76 -18.86 -3.55
N THR A 85 -4.12 -19.08 -2.42
CA THR A 85 -4.69 -19.73 -1.24
C THR A 85 -5.36 -18.70 -0.32
N ALA A 86 -5.96 -19.12 0.79
CA ALA A 86 -6.52 -18.19 1.79
C ALA A 86 -5.46 -17.25 2.40
N GLU A 87 -4.19 -17.65 2.35
CA GLU A 87 -3.02 -16.85 2.73
C GLU A 87 -1.90 -17.14 1.74
N PHE A 88 -1.27 -16.09 1.20
CA PHE A 88 -0.12 -16.20 0.30
C PHE A 88 0.77 -14.96 0.41
N SER A 89 2.03 -15.05 -0.01
CA SER A 89 2.99 -13.95 0.07
C SER A 89 3.60 -13.58 -1.27
N LEU A 90 3.83 -12.29 -1.48
CA LEU A 90 4.68 -11.76 -2.53
C LEU A 90 6.11 -11.72 -2.01
N ARG A 91 7.02 -12.44 -2.66
CA ARG A 91 8.40 -12.63 -2.16
C ARG A 91 9.44 -12.09 -3.11
N ASP A 92 10.55 -11.59 -2.59
CA ASP A 92 11.67 -11.16 -3.41
C ASP A 92 12.52 -12.36 -3.90
N GLN A 93 13.57 -12.05 -4.67
CA GLN A 93 14.52 -13.03 -5.19
C GLN A 93 15.30 -13.81 -4.12
N ASN A 94 15.26 -13.38 -2.85
CA ASN A 94 15.92 -14.01 -1.72
C ASN A 94 14.92 -14.79 -0.84
N ASP A 95 13.71 -15.05 -1.34
CA ASP A 95 12.61 -15.67 -0.58
C ASP A 95 12.17 -14.84 0.64
N LYS A 96 12.49 -13.53 0.64
CA LYS A 96 12.03 -12.62 1.69
C LYS A 96 10.63 -12.13 1.37
N SER A 97 9.71 -12.26 2.32
CA SER A 97 8.35 -11.77 2.13
C SER A 97 8.28 -10.24 2.15
N MET A 98 7.67 -9.69 1.11
CA MET A 98 7.43 -8.25 0.92
C MET A 98 6.04 -7.87 1.42
N MET A 99 5.05 -8.68 1.05
CA MET A 99 3.65 -8.51 1.43
C MET A 99 3.00 -9.87 1.60
N THR A 100 2.33 -10.09 2.72
CA THR A 100 1.46 -11.25 2.92
C THR A 100 0.01 -10.82 2.77
N ILE A 101 -0.76 -11.61 2.02
CA ILE A 101 -2.14 -11.34 1.67
C ILE A 101 -3.00 -12.48 2.22
N HIS A 102 -3.95 -12.12 3.07
CA HIS A 102 -5.03 -13.00 3.49
C HIS A 102 -6.26 -12.67 2.64
N SER A 103 -6.95 -13.69 2.14
CA SER A 103 -8.13 -13.52 1.30
C SER A 103 -9.19 -14.57 1.62
N SER A 104 -10.46 -14.16 1.60
CA SER A 104 -11.60 -15.06 1.74
C SER A 104 -12.87 -14.49 1.10
N GLY A 105 -13.86 -15.37 0.92
CA GLY A 105 -15.14 -15.02 0.31
C GLY A 105 -15.12 -15.04 -1.22
N GLU A 106 -16.07 -14.34 -1.84
CA GLU A 106 -16.15 -14.23 -3.29
C GLU A 106 -14.95 -13.47 -3.86
N ALA A 107 -14.51 -13.83 -5.07
CA ALA A 107 -13.40 -13.20 -5.77
C ALA A 107 -13.86 -12.55 -7.08
N SER A 108 -13.14 -11.52 -7.52
CA SER A 108 -13.42 -10.80 -8.75
C SER A 108 -12.13 -10.30 -9.42
N ASP A 109 -12.11 -10.39 -10.74
CA ASP A 109 -11.09 -9.84 -11.63
C ASP A 109 -11.61 -8.63 -12.42
N ASN A 110 -12.73 -8.04 -11.98
CA ASN A 110 -13.34 -6.90 -12.65
C ASN A 110 -12.39 -5.69 -12.67
N ALA A 111 -11.72 -5.50 -13.81
CA ALA A 111 -10.71 -4.48 -13.99
C ALA A 111 -11.22 -3.05 -13.75
N THR A 112 -12.49 -2.76 -14.05
CA THR A 112 -13.08 -1.44 -13.80
C THR A 112 -13.23 -1.19 -12.30
N PHE A 113 -13.74 -2.17 -11.57
CA PHE A 113 -13.88 -2.07 -10.11
C PHE A 113 -12.51 -1.98 -9.44
N ILE A 114 -11.58 -2.88 -9.77
CA ILE A 114 -10.21 -2.91 -9.23
C ILE A 114 -9.50 -1.57 -9.47
N SER A 115 -9.55 -1.06 -10.70
CA SER A 115 -8.92 0.23 -11.03
C SER A 115 -9.52 1.37 -10.21
N SER A 116 -10.85 1.36 -10.01
CA SER A 116 -11.53 2.35 -9.18
C SER A 116 -11.17 2.23 -7.70
N LEU A 117 -11.07 1.01 -7.16
CA LEU A 117 -10.68 0.75 -5.77
C LEU A 117 -9.27 1.29 -5.50
N ILE A 118 -8.32 0.90 -6.35
CA ILE A 118 -6.94 1.36 -6.25
C ILE A 118 -6.87 2.88 -6.33
N GLU A 119 -7.53 3.48 -7.33
CA GLU A 119 -7.50 4.93 -7.52
C GLU A 119 -8.02 5.69 -6.29
N LYS A 120 -9.13 5.25 -5.70
CA LYS A 120 -9.70 5.89 -4.49
C LYS A 120 -8.81 5.69 -3.27
N TYR A 121 -8.25 4.50 -3.07
CA TYR A 121 -7.34 4.22 -1.97
C TYR A 121 -6.03 5.04 -2.08
N VAL A 122 -5.39 5.04 -3.25
CA VAL A 122 -4.09 5.70 -3.46
C VAL A 122 -4.20 7.22 -3.38
N GLN A 123 -5.26 7.82 -3.93
CA GLN A 123 -5.50 9.27 -3.80
C GLN A 123 -5.65 9.69 -2.33
N PHE A 124 -6.12 8.77 -1.49
CA PHE A 124 -6.29 9.00 -0.08
C PHE A 124 -4.98 8.81 0.68
N SER A 125 -4.29 7.67 0.49
CA SER A 125 -3.13 7.24 1.28
C SER A 125 -2.02 8.29 1.38
N GLY A 126 -1.70 9.00 0.29
CA GLY A 126 -0.67 10.05 0.31
C GLY A 126 -1.09 11.34 1.02
N ARG A 127 -2.40 11.60 1.17
CA ARG A 127 -2.95 12.77 1.89
C ARG A 127 -3.20 12.52 3.37
N THR A 128 -3.46 11.26 3.72
CA THR A 128 -3.77 10.81 5.08
C THR A 128 -2.73 11.22 6.10
N PHE A 129 -1.46 11.18 5.68
CA PHE A 129 -0.34 11.09 6.60
C PHE A 129 -0.07 12.38 7.39
N PRO A 130 -0.08 13.58 6.80
CA PRO A 130 0.25 14.78 7.57
C PRO A 130 -0.90 15.20 8.49
N GLU A 131 -2.11 15.37 7.95
CA GLU A 131 -3.20 16.03 8.68
C GLU A 131 -3.75 15.16 9.82
N ILE A 132 -4.10 13.91 9.53
CA ILE A 132 -4.72 13.01 10.53
C ILE A 132 -3.72 12.66 11.64
N LEU A 133 -2.46 12.38 11.27
CA LEU A 133 -1.45 11.99 12.24
C LEU A 133 -1.08 13.15 13.19
N ILE A 134 -0.98 14.37 12.67
CA ILE A 134 -0.71 15.57 13.48
C ILE A 134 -1.81 15.74 14.54
N ASP A 135 -3.07 15.62 14.15
CA ASP A 135 -4.20 15.76 15.08
C ASP A 135 -4.20 14.65 16.14
N LEU A 136 -3.91 13.41 15.77
CA LEU A 136 -3.80 12.30 16.72
C LEU A 136 -2.66 12.49 17.70
N MET A 137 -1.48 12.89 17.22
CA MET A 137 -0.32 13.18 18.06
C MET A 137 -0.63 14.30 19.06
N LYS A 138 -1.25 15.38 18.59
CA LYS A 138 -1.67 16.50 19.43
C LYS A 138 -2.67 16.06 20.50
N LYS A 139 -3.70 15.28 20.15
CA LYS A 139 -4.69 14.74 21.10
C LYS A 139 -4.06 13.86 22.18
N ASN A 140 -3.03 13.09 21.84
CA ASN A 140 -2.33 12.19 22.76
C ASN A 140 -1.12 12.84 23.46
N ASN A 141 -0.84 14.12 23.20
CA ASN A 141 0.32 14.84 23.72
C ASN A 141 1.66 14.12 23.46
N VAL A 142 1.83 13.61 22.24
CA VAL A 142 3.05 12.95 21.77
C VAL A 142 3.55 13.59 20.47
N MET A 143 4.79 13.27 20.09
CA MET A 143 5.38 13.74 18.83
C MET A 143 6.31 12.66 18.28
N ILE A 144 6.39 12.55 16.96
CA ILE A 144 7.45 11.77 16.29
C ILE A 144 8.81 12.36 16.66
N ASN A 145 9.82 11.50 16.83
CA ASN A 145 11.18 11.94 17.06
C ASN A 145 11.73 12.66 15.81
N PRO A 146 11.98 13.99 15.84
CA PRO A 146 12.41 14.73 14.67
C PRO A 146 13.84 14.38 14.22
N ALA A 147 14.67 13.84 15.13
CA ALA A 147 16.04 13.43 14.78
C ALA A 147 16.08 12.06 14.10
N ARG A 148 15.04 11.23 14.29
CA ARG A 148 14.91 9.89 13.71
C ARG A 148 13.43 9.59 13.43
N PRO A 149 12.82 10.28 12.44
CA PRO A 149 11.43 10.03 12.11
C PRO A 149 11.30 8.63 11.52
N LEU A 150 10.41 7.83 12.10
CA LEU A 150 10.08 6.50 11.60
C LEU A 150 8.58 6.30 11.71
N ILE A 151 7.95 6.09 10.57
CA ILE A 151 6.55 5.72 10.48
C ILE A 151 6.48 4.61 9.44
N ILE A 152 5.77 3.55 9.78
CA ILE A 152 5.69 2.34 8.97
C ILE A 152 4.21 2.06 8.77
N TYR A 153 3.80 1.90 7.52
CA TYR A 153 2.52 1.30 7.20
C TYR A 153 2.64 -0.20 7.43
N LYS A 154 1.92 -0.72 8.43
CA LYS A 154 2.08 -2.10 8.89
C LYS A 154 1.14 -3.05 8.15
N ASP A 155 -0.14 -2.70 8.13
CA ASP A 155 -1.19 -3.54 7.57
C ASP A 155 -2.42 -2.72 7.20
N MET A 156 -3.26 -3.32 6.35
CA MET A 156 -4.58 -2.81 6.00
C MET A 156 -5.55 -3.96 5.74
N ALA A 157 -6.84 -3.68 5.89
CA ALA A 157 -7.91 -4.61 5.54
C ALA A 157 -8.96 -3.91 4.69
N ILE A 158 -9.57 -4.68 3.77
CA ILE A 158 -10.69 -4.25 2.95
C ILE A 158 -11.80 -5.30 3.06
N GLU A 159 -13.03 -4.80 3.12
CA GLU A 159 -14.25 -5.60 3.05
C GLU A 159 -15.10 -5.06 1.90
N ILE A 160 -15.53 -5.94 1.00
CA ILE A 160 -16.24 -5.60 -0.23
C ILE A 160 -17.59 -6.29 -0.22
N ASP A 161 -18.68 -5.52 -0.23
CA ASP A 161 -20.03 -6.10 -0.33
C ASP A 161 -20.40 -6.49 -1.76
N GLN A 162 -19.94 -5.70 -2.76
CA GLN A 162 -20.28 -5.88 -4.17
C GLN A 162 -19.12 -5.47 -5.09
N PHE A 163 -18.82 -6.31 -6.08
CA PHE A 163 -17.74 -6.09 -7.06
C PHE A 163 -18.20 -5.35 -8.34
N THR A 164 -19.25 -4.52 -8.24
CA THR A 164 -19.89 -3.92 -9.41
C THR A 164 -19.66 -2.42 -9.50
N GLY A 165 -19.42 -1.94 -10.72
CA GLY A 165 -19.28 -0.52 -11.01
C GLY A 165 -17.99 0.12 -10.50
N SER A 166 -17.99 1.45 -10.42
CA SER A 166 -16.91 2.25 -9.84
C SER A 166 -17.25 2.61 -8.39
N LEU A 167 -16.25 2.54 -7.51
CA LEU A 167 -16.36 3.10 -6.16
C LEU A 167 -16.58 4.61 -6.25
N SER A 168 -17.68 5.07 -5.64
CA SER A 168 -18.09 6.48 -5.72
C SER A 168 -17.18 7.36 -4.86
N ALA A 169 -16.98 6.99 -3.61
CA ALA A 169 -16.14 7.69 -2.64
C ALA A 169 -15.49 6.72 -1.66
N LEU A 170 -14.40 7.17 -1.06
CA LEU A 170 -13.81 6.60 0.15
C LEU A 170 -13.94 7.70 1.22
N GLU A 171 -14.67 7.44 2.30
CA GLU A 171 -15.05 8.45 3.28
C GLU A 171 -14.35 8.18 4.60
N PHE A 172 -13.76 9.20 5.23
CA PHE A 172 -13.12 9.00 6.53
C PHE A 172 -14.18 8.74 7.61
N SER A 173 -14.12 7.59 8.27
CA SER A 173 -15.04 7.22 9.35
C SER A 173 -14.42 7.37 10.75
N GLY A 174 -13.10 7.28 10.87
CA GLY A 174 -12.45 7.43 12.16
C GLY A 174 -10.95 7.23 12.17
N ALA A 175 -10.32 7.69 13.26
CA ALA A 175 -8.93 7.42 13.53
C ALA A 175 -8.67 7.32 15.04
N SER A 176 -7.80 6.40 15.42
CA SER A 176 -7.36 6.23 16.80
C SER A 176 -5.85 6.06 16.88
N MET A 177 -5.29 6.41 18.04
CA MET A 177 -3.88 6.22 18.35
C MET A 177 -3.75 5.59 19.73
N MET A 178 -2.91 4.56 19.82
CA MET A 178 -2.47 3.98 21.08
C MET A 178 -0.97 4.25 21.26
N VAL A 179 -0.59 4.74 22.43
CA VAL A 179 0.80 5.03 22.76
C VAL A 179 1.30 4.03 23.79
N ASP A 180 2.37 3.31 23.46
CA ASP A 180 3.07 2.39 24.35
C ASP A 180 4.55 2.80 24.45
N GLY A 181 4.85 3.57 25.50
CA GLY A 181 6.19 4.11 25.75
C GLY A 181 6.70 4.97 24.59
N LYS A 182 7.66 4.43 23.82
CA LYS A 182 8.29 5.11 22.68
C LYS A 182 7.64 4.80 21.33
N LYS A 183 6.60 3.96 21.32
CA LYS A 183 5.91 3.53 20.10
C LYS A 183 4.47 4.06 20.11
N GLY A 184 4.00 4.48 18.94
CA GLY A 184 2.61 4.81 18.69
C GLY A 184 2.07 3.89 17.60
N SER A 185 0.87 3.35 17.81
CA SER A 185 0.11 2.60 16.80
C SER A 185 -1.10 3.43 16.41
N VAL A 186 -1.32 3.58 15.11
CA VAL A 186 -2.45 4.36 14.56
C VAL A 186 -3.33 3.42 13.74
N LYS A 187 -4.64 3.48 13.99
CA LYS A 187 -5.65 2.82 13.16
C LYS A 187 -6.48 3.89 12.48
N LEU A 188 -6.70 3.72 11.18
CA LEU A 188 -7.52 4.59 10.35
C LEU A 188 -8.65 3.77 9.75
N GLU A 189 -9.85 4.36 9.69
CA GLU A 189 -11.07 3.70 9.25
C GLU A 189 -11.77 4.55 8.19
N PHE A 190 -12.31 3.86 7.19
CA PHE A 190 -12.95 4.42 6.00
C PHE A 190 -14.21 3.63 5.64
#